data_AF-A0A7W9BCL9-F1
#
_entry.id   AF-A0A7W9BCL9-F1
#
_cell.length_a   1.000
_cell.length_b   1.000
_cell.length_c   1.000
_cell.angle_alpha   90.00
_cell.angle_beta   90.00
_cell.angle_gamma   90.00
#
_symmetry.space_group_name_H-M   'P 1'
#
loop_
_entity.id
_entity.type
_entity.pdbx_description
1 polymer ?
#
loop_
_entity_poly.entity_id
_entity_poly.type
_entity_poly.pdbx_seq_one_letter_code
_entity_poly.pdbx_strand_id
1 'polypeptide(L)'
;MIITFVQAVAVVQAIAPPAPPSPPRPPALYPGVIVSSAGVERVRFPVDLIVRGPEGPLWQGRVWVSNAGPTNLRQSRSEPGDPACLAAGISSFGTQRVNEVNVDLNQFNSPADPARANVTVRWIRPAGQGCAELGSRTVELRQSVSLPAGQTVTLNGDGGLVVELRRR
;
A
#
# COMPACT_ATOMS: atom_id res chain seq x y z
N MET A 1 15.91 -58.76 -64.33
CA MET A 1 14.75 -57.93 -63.95
C MET A 1 15.30 -56.56 -63.57
N ILE A 2 15.15 -55.56 -64.43
CA ILE A 2 15.75 -54.21 -64.28
C ILE A 2 14.60 -53.26 -63.93
N ILE A 3 14.71 -52.53 -62.81
CA ILE A 3 13.68 -51.62 -62.31
C ILE A 3 14.17 -50.18 -62.54
N THR A 4 13.47 -49.48 -63.43
CA THR A 4 13.73 -48.06 -63.75
C THR A 4 12.90 -47.19 -62.80
N PHE A 5 13.55 -46.29 -62.06
CA PHE A 5 12.89 -45.30 -61.22
C PHE A 5 12.83 -43.93 -61.92
N VAL A 6 11.62 -43.40 -62.09
CA VAL A 6 11.36 -42.05 -62.62
C VAL A 6 11.26 -41.11 -61.43
N GLN A 7 12.15 -40.11 -61.34
CA GLN A 7 12.07 -39.04 -60.35
C GLN A 7 11.23 -37.88 -60.88
N ALA A 8 10.16 -37.56 -60.17
CA ALA A 8 9.38 -36.33 -60.38
C ALA A 8 9.95 -35.21 -59.49
N VAL A 9 10.31 -34.09 -60.10
CA VAL A 9 10.81 -32.89 -59.42
C VAL A 9 9.63 -31.94 -59.17
N ALA A 10 9.26 -31.76 -57.90
CA ALA A 10 8.24 -30.79 -57.51
C ALA A 10 8.87 -29.41 -57.29
N VAL A 11 8.38 -28.40 -58.02
CA VAL A 11 8.78 -27.00 -57.86
C VAL A 11 7.86 -26.36 -56.82
N VAL A 12 8.42 -25.98 -55.67
CA VAL A 12 7.70 -25.27 -54.61
C VAL A 12 7.82 -23.76 -54.89
N GLN A 13 6.72 -23.11 -55.22
CA GLN A 13 6.65 -21.65 -55.31
C GLN A 13 6.50 -21.04 -53.91
N ALA A 14 7.46 -20.21 -53.51
CA ALA A 14 7.40 -19.47 -52.27
C ALA A 14 6.42 -18.29 -52.41
N ILE A 15 5.31 -18.36 -51.68
CA ILE A 15 4.33 -17.28 -51.60
C ILE A 15 4.85 -16.30 -50.56
N ALA A 16 5.10 -15.04 -50.96
CA ALA A 16 5.51 -14.02 -50.02
C ALA A 16 4.38 -13.74 -49.02
N PRO A 17 4.67 -13.68 -47.71
CA PRO A 17 3.65 -13.38 -46.70
C PRO A 17 3.08 -11.97 -46.92
N PRO A 18 1.78 -11.75 -46.63
CA PRO A 18 1.16 -10.43 -46.75
C PRO A 18 1.87 -9.43 -45.83
N ALA A 19 2.02 -8.20 -46.32
CA ALA A 19 2.63 -7.12 -45.55
C ALA A 19 1.84 -6.88 -44.24
N PRO A 20 2.54 -6.65 -43.11
CA PRO A 20 1.88 -6.38 -41.84
C PRO A 20 1.05 -5.08 -41.91
N PRO A 21 -0.08 -5.00 -41.19
CA PRO A 21 -0.90 -3.80 -41.14
C PRO A 21 -0.10 -2.62 -40.57
N SER A 22 -0.33 -1.42 -41.12
CA SER A 22 0.31 -0.20 -40.65
C SER A 22 -0.11 0.10 -39.20
N PRO A 23 0.82 0.55 -38.34
CA PRO A 23 0.49 0.88 -36.96
C PRO A 23 -0.52 2.03 -36.90
N PRO A 24 -1.43 2.03 -35.91
CA PRO A 24 -2.42 3.08 -35.74
C PRO A 24 -1.75 4.42 -35.49
N ARG A 25 -2.27 5.47 -36.13
CA ARG A 25 -1.76 6.83 -36.01
C ARG A 25 -1.98 7.33 -34.56
N PRO A 26 -0.98 7.96 -33.92
CA PRO A 26 -1.14 8.50 -32.57
C PRO A 26 -2.29 9.52 -32.53
N PRO A 27 -3.08 9.57 -31.44
CA PRO A 27 -4.10 10.60 -31.28
C PRO A 27 -3.45 12.00 -31.25
N ALA A 28 -4.12 12.97 -31.87
CA ALA A 28 -3.69 14.36 -31.83
C ALA A 28 -3.73 14.87 -30.39
N LEU A 29 -2.58 15.37 -29.89
CA LEU A 29 -2.51 16.06 -28.61
C LEU A 29 -3.23 17.40 -28.76
N TYR A 30 -4.41 17.52 -28.16
CA TYR A 30 -5.07 18.82 -28.00
C TYR A 30 -4.22 19.69 -27.06
N PRO A 31 -4.02 20.99 -27.36
CA PRO A 31 -3.35 21.90 -26.44
C PRO A 31 -4.12 21.90 -25.12
N GLY A 32 -3.46 21.40 -24.07
CA GLY A 32 -4.06 21.28 -22.75
C GLY A 32 -4.44 22.66 -22.22
N VAL A 33 -5.73 22.83 -21.88
CA VAL A 33 -6.18 23.97 -21.08
C VAL A 33 -5.49 23.86 -19.73
N ILE A 34 -4.53 24.76 -19.46
CA ILE A 34 -3.94 24.91 -18.14
C ILE A 34 -5.01 25.52 -17.25
N VAL A 35 -5.77 24.69 -16.54
CA VAL A 35 -6.66 25.16 -15.48
C VAL A 35 -5.77 25.66 -14.36
N SER A 36 -5.55 26.97 -14.30
CA SER A 36 -4.84 27.61 -13.21
C SER A 36 -5.62 27.36 -11.92
N SER A 37 -5.07 26.55 -11.02
CA SER A 37 -5.61 26.30 -9.67
C SER A 37 -5.35 27.47 -8.71
N ALA A 38 -5.22 28.68 -9.26
CA ALA A 38 -5.03 29.92 -8.51
C ALA A 38 -6.27 30.19 -7.66
N GLY A 39 -6.25 29.74 -6.40
CA GLY A 39 -7.29 30.04 -5.42
C GLY A 39 -7.58 28.96 -4.38
N VAL A 40 -7.09 27.72 -4.52
CA VAL A 40 -7.28 26.72 -3.47
C VAL A 40 -6.27 26.99 -2.35
N GLU A 41 -6.75 27.54 -1.24
CA GLU A 41 -5.96 27.69 -0.02
C GLU A 41 -5.46 26.31 0.43
N ARG A 42 -4.13 26.16 0.45
CA ARG A 42 -3.48 24.91 0.88
C ARG A 42 -3.36 24.94 2.39
N VAL A 43 -4.28 24.25 3.06
CA VAL A 43 -4.24 24.11 4.51
C VAL A 43 -3.27 22.97 4.84
N ARG A 44 -2.34 23.23 5.76
CA ARG A 44 -1.41 22.25 6.30
C ARG A 44 -1.28 22.43 7.79
N PHE A 45 -1.41 21.34 8.57
CA PHE A 45 -1.24 21.38 10.03
C PHE A 45 -0.46 20.17 10.56
N PRO A 46 0.23 20.32 11.72
CA PRO A 46 0.93 19.22 12.36
C PRO A 46 -0.04 18.35 13.17
N VAL A 47 0.12 17.04 13.07
CA VAL A 47 -0.59 16.05 13.87
C VAL A 47 0.42 15.18 14.58
N ASP A 48 0.35 15.12 15.91
CA ASP A 48 1.05 14.08 16.66
C ASP A 48 0.22 12.80 16.55
N LEU A 49 0.85 11.72 16.11
CA LEU A 49 0.22 10.43 15.86
C LEU A 49 0.90 9.38 16.73
N ILE A 50 0.08 8.55 17.38
CA ILE A 50 0.53 7.40 18.15
C ILE A 50 -0.27 6.19 17.67
N VAL A 51 0.43 5.15 17.22
CA VAL A 51 -0.17 3.88 16.81
C VAL A 51 0.27 2.84 17.83
N ARG A 52 -0.69 2.20 18.50
CA ARG A 52 -0.45 1.18 19.53
C ARG A 52 -1.12 -0.12 19.14
N GLY A 53 -0.43 -1.22 19.38
CA GLY A 53 -1.00 -2.55 19.42
C GLY A 53 -1.21 -3.01 20.87
N PRO A 54 -1.75 -4.23 21.06
CA PRO A 54 -1.91 -4.84 22.38
C PRO A 54 -0.58 -5.06 23.11
N GLU A 55 0.54 -5.21 22.38
CA GLU A 55 1.87 -5.43 22.95
C GLU A 55 2.63 -4.13 23.26
N GLY A 56 2.13 -2.96 22.81
CA GLY A 56 2.77 -1.67 23.05
C GLY A 56 2.71 -0.70 21.88
N PRO A 57 3.48 0.41 21.94
CA PRO A 57 3.55 1.39 20.86
C PRO A 57 4.24 0.79 19.63
N LEU A 58 3.55 0.82 18.49
CA LEU A 58 4.09 0.39 17.20
C LEU A 58 4.85 1.54 16.52
N TRP A 59 4.28 2.74 16.54
CA TRP A 59 4.90 3.97 16.04
C TRP A 59 4.42 5.18 16.83
N GLN A 60 5.28 6.18 16.98
CA GLN A 60 4.94 7.47 17.57
C GLN A 60 5.76 8.58 16.91
N GLY A 61 5.11 9.68 16.57
CA GLY A 61 5.80 10.82 15.98
C GLY A 61 4.85 11.91 15.51
N ARG A 62 5.42 12.91 14.83
CA ARG A 62 4.67 14.00 14.23
C ARG A 62 4.62 13.84 12.73
N VAL A 63 3.44 13.99 12.16
CA VAL A 63 3.18 14.02 10.72
C VAL A 63 2.52 15.32 10.33
N TRP A 64 2.63 15.70 9.06
CA TRP A 64 1.90 16.84 8.51
C TRP A 64 0.71 16.33 7.72
N VAL A 65 -0.44 16.94 7.89
CA VAL A 65 -1.64 16.64 7.09
C VAL A 65 -1.94 17.85 6.22
N SER A 66 -2.29 17.61 4.96
CA SER A 66 -2.63 18.67 4.01
C SER A 66 -3.74 18.24 3.06
N ASN A 67 -4.42 19.21 2.45
CA ASN A 67 -5.37 18.98 1.36
C ASN A 67 -4.71 18.88 -0.01
N ALA A 68 -3.39 19.08 -0.10
CA ALA A 68 -2.62 19.00 -1.34
C ALA A 68 -2.19 17.58 -1.71
N GLY A 69 -2.25 16.64 -0.75
CA GLY A 69 -1.91 15.24 -0.96
C GLY A 69 -1.90 14.43 0.33
N PRO A 70 -1.94 13.10 0.21
CA PRO A 70 -1.89 12.20 1.36
C PRO A 70 -0.49 12.19 1.97
N THR A 71 -0.44 12.01 3.28
CA THR A 71 0.77 11.66 4.00
C THR A 71 0.78 10.16 4.21
N ASN A 72 1.80 9.51 3.64
CA ASN A 72 2.05 8.08 3.82
C ASN A 72 3.25 7.90 4.76
N LEU A 73 3.09 7.02 5.75
CA LEU A 73 4.14 6.58 6.66
C LEU A 73 4.17 5.05 6.67
N ARG A 74 5.32 4.48 6.33
CA ARG A 74 5.57 3.04 6.40
C ARG A 74 6.72 2.75 7.36
N GLN A 75 6.48 1.91 8.36
CA GLN A 75 7.51 1.39 9.25
C GLN A 75 7.45 -0.12 9.28
N SER A 76 8.61 -0.76 9.10
CA SER A 76 8.79 -2.19 9.34
C SER A 76 9.75 -2.37 10.50
N ARG A 77 9.39 -3.25 11.44
CA ARG A 77 10.22 -3.64 12.58
C ARG A 77 10.33 -5.15 12.57
N SER A 78 11.56 -5.63 12.53
CA SER A 78 11.88 -7.04 12.66
C SER A 78 12.47 -7.31 14.03
N GLU A 79 11.97 -8.32 14.71
CA GLU A 79 12.44 -8.74 16.02
C GLU A 79 12.84 -10.22 16.02
N PRO A 80 13.78 -10.61 16.89
CA PRO A 80 14.06 -12.00 17.13
C PRO A 80 12.78 -12.76 17.46
N GLY A 81 12.73 -14.01 17.01
CA GLY A 81 11.65 -14.90 17.38
C GLY A 81 11.67 -15.28 18.86
N ASP A 82 10.58 -15.89 19.29
CA ASP A 82 10.45 -16.38 20.65
C ASP A 82 11.46 -17.53 20.88
N PRO A 83 12.37 -17.44 21.86
CA PRO A 83 13.34 -18.49 22.14
C PRO A 83 12.67 -19.82 22.50
N ALA A 84 11.45 -19.81 23.05
CA ALA A 84 10.70 -21.03 23.33
C ALA A 84 10.37 -21.80 22.05
N CYS A 85 10.17 -21.11 20.92
CA CYS A 85 9.89 -21.75 19.63
C CYS A 85 11.13 -22.39 19.03
N LEU A 86 12.30 -21.77 19.21
CA LEU A 86 13.57 -22.39 18.84
C LEU A 86 13.82 -23.65 19.67
N ALA A 87 13.55 -23.60 20.98
CA ALA A 87 13.68 -24.76 21.87
C ALA A 87 12.70 -25.90 21.51
N ALA A 88 11.53 -25.57 20.95
CA ALA A 88 10.56 -26.54 20.43
C ALA A 88 10.92 -27.13 19.05
N GLY A 89 12.08 -26.78 18.49
CA GLY A 89 12.54 -27.29 17.18
C GLY A 89 11.94 -26.59 15.97
N ILE A 90 11.25 -25.45 16.16
CA ILE A 90 10.74 -24.65 15.04
C ILE A 90 11.88 -23.83 14.44
N SER A 91 11.98 -23.82 13.11
CA SER A 91 13.07 -23.14 12.40
C SER A 91 13.08 -21.63 12.69
N SER A 92 14.28 -21.06 12.79
CA SER A 92 14.51 -19.64 13.08
C SER A 92 13.81 -18.70 12.10
N PHE A 93 13.76 -19.08 10.82
CA PHE A 93 13.07 -18.32 9.76
C PHE A 93 11.56 -18.20 9.97
N GLY A 94 10.92 -19.18 10.63
CA GLY A 94 9.50 -19.14 10.96
C GLY A 94 9.18 -18.36 12.24
N THR A 95 10.19 -18.05 13.05
CA THR A 95 10.00 -17.40 14.36
C THR A 95 10.18 -15.88 14.32
N GLN A 96 10.78 -15.33 13.27
CA GLN A 96 11.02 -13.89 13.14
C GLN A 96 9.70 -13.11 13.21
N ARG A 97 9.60 -12.17 14.16
CA ARG A 97 8.42 -11.33 14.32
C ARG A 97 8.59 -10.10 13.45
N VAL A 98 7.79 -9.99 12.40
CA VAL A 98 7.74 -8.81 11.54
C VAL A 98 6.47 -8.04 11.86
N ASN A 99 6.64 -6.80 12.33
CA ASN A 99 5.58 -5.83 12.49
C ASN A 99 5.70 -4.77 11.40
N GLU A 100 4.66 -4.59 10.60
CA GLU A 100 4.62 -3.54 9.59
C GLU A 100 3.42 -2.64 9.84
N VAL A 101 3.66 -1.33 9.94
CA VAL A 101 2.62 -0.32 10.05
C VAL A 101 2.68 0.58 8.84
N ASN A 102 1.58 0.68 8.11
CA ASN A 102 1.35 1.68 7.08
C ASN A 102 0.23 2.62 7.53
N VAL A 103 0.49 3.92 7.53
CA VAL A 103 -0.46 4.97 7.88
C VAL A 103 -0.62 5.90 6.69
N ASP A 104 -1.86 6.06 6.25
CA ASP A 104 -2.25 7.02 5.23
C ASP A 104 -3.21 8.04 5.85
N LEU A 105 -2.80 9.31 5.84
CA LEU A 105 -3.59 10.44 6.32
C LEU A 105 -3.87 11.40 5.18
N ASN A 106 -5.13 11.66 4.90
CA ASN A 106 -5.52 12.62 3.87
C ASN A 106 -6.58 13.58 4.40
N GLN A 107 -6.38 14.88 4.24
CA GLN A 107 -7.41 15.86 4.58
C GLN A 107 -8.53 15.78 3.55
N PHE A 108 -9.77 15.71 4.02
CA PHE A 108 -10.92 15.79 3.14
C PHE A 108 -11.14 17.25 2.76
N ASN A 109 -11.14 17.57 1.47
CA ASN A 109 -11.38 18.92 0.99
C ASN A 109 -12.87 19.26 1.07
N SER A 110 -13.37 19.54 2.28
CA SER A 110 -14.74 19.99 2.50
C SER A 110 -14.74 21.38 3.13
N PRO A 111 -15.42 22.36 2.54
CA PRO A 111 -15.58 23.69 3.14
C PRO A 111 -16.43 23.66 4.42
N ALA A 112 -17.26 22.63 4.62
CA ALA A 112 -18.09 22.48 5.82
C ALA A 112 -17.30 21.95 7.03
N ASP A 113 -16.26 21.15 6.79
CA ASP A 113 -15.39 20.62 7.84
C ASP A 113 -13.94 20.54 7.32
N PRO A 114 -13.18 21.66 7.39
CA PRO A 114 -11.78 21.67 7.00
C PRO A 114 -10.91 20.88 7.97
N ALA A 115 -11.44 20.41 9.10
CA ALA A 115 -10.72 19.58 10.05
C ALA A 115 -10.88 18.08 9.77
N ARG A 116 -11.72 17.69 8.81
CA ARG A 116 -11.97 16.28 8.47
C ARG A 116 -10.76 15.65 7.80
N ALA A 117 -10.32 14.52 8.30
CA ALA A 117 -9.26 13.70 7.73
C ALA A 117 -9.73 12.25 7.57
N ASN A 118 -9.28 11.60 6.50
CA ASN A 118 -9.36 10.16 6.33
C ASN A 118 -8.08 9.54 6.87
N VAL A 119 -8.26 8.56 7.75
CA VAL A 119 -7.21 7.82 8.42
C VAL A 119 -7.31 6.38 7.96
N THR A 120 -6.27 5.87 7.32
CA THR A 120 -6.11 4.44 7.06
C THR A 120 -4.87 3.95 7.76
N VAL A 121 -5.02 2.95 8.63
CA VAL A 121 -3.89 2.30 9.31
C VAL A 121 -3.97 0.81 9.00
N ARG A 122 -2.92 0.28 8.38
CA ARG A 122 -2.75 -1.15 8.13
C ARG A 122 -1.59 -1.65 8.97
N TRP A 123 -1.85 -2.63 9.82
CA TRP A 123 -0.87 -3.26 10.69
C TRP A 123 -0.78 -4.76 10.39
N ILE A 124 0.42 -5.23 10.03
CA ILE A 124 0.73 -6.65 9.89
C ILE A 124 1.41 -7.11 11.17
N ARG A 125 0.88 -8.17 11.80
CA ARG A 125 1.34 -8.76 13.06
C ARG A 125 1.47 -10.27 12.97
N PRO A 126 2.22 -10.94 13.87
CA PRO A 126 2.16 -12.39 14.02
C PRO A 126 0.73 -12.89 14.29
N ALA A 127 0.40 -14.08 13.79
CA ALA A 127 -0.95 -14.64 13.87
C ALA A 127 -1.37 -15.01 15.30
N GLY A 128 -0.48 -15.62 16.09
CA GLY A 128 -0.78 -16.00 17.47
C GLY A 128 0.29 -15.57 18.46
N GLN A 129 0.06 -15.93 19.72
CA GLN A 129 1.08 -15.85 20.74
C GLN A 129 1.82 -17.20 20.82
N GLY A 130 3.15 -17.14 20.73
CA GLY A 130 4.01 -18.32 20.81
C GLY A 130 4.11 -19.09 19.50
N CYS A 131 4.23 -20.41 19.63
CA CYS A 131 4.77 -21.29 18.59
C CYS A 131 3.71 -22.07 17.81
N ALA A 132 2.46 -22.09 18.31
CA ALA A 132 1.39 -22.91 17.77
C ALA A 132 0.78 -22.34 16.46
N GLU A 133 0.84 -21.02 16.27
CA GLU A 133 0.30 -20.35 15.08
C GLU A 133 1.41 -19.60 14.35
N LEU A 134 1.98 -20.25 13.34
CA LEU A 134 2.89 -19.61 12.40
C LEU A 134 2.08 -18.81 11.38
N GLY A 135 2.54 -17.60 11.07
CA GLY A 135 1.95 -16.75 10.03
C GLY A 135 1.78 -15.31 10.48
N SER A 136 1.18 -14.50 9.60
CA SER A 136 0.85 -13.11 9.85
C SER A 136 -0.64 -12.85 9.71
N ARG A 137 -1.15 -11.93 10.52
CA ARG A 137 -2.49 -11.36 10.42
C ARG A 137 -2.37 -9.90 10.01
N THR A 138 -3.27 -9.46 9.14
CA THR A 138 -3.39 -8.05 8.77
C THR A 138 -4.61 -7.46 9.49
N VAL A 139 -4.39 -6.37 10.22
CA VAL A 139 -5.42 -5.54 10.82
C VAL A 139 -5.50 -4.24 10.02
N GLU A 140 -6.71 -3.78 9.72
CA GLU A 140 -6.91 -2.55 8.97
C GLU A 140 -8.00 -1.69 9.60
N LEU A 141 -7.68 -0.41 9.83
CA LEU A 141 -8.61 0.62 10.28
C LEU A 141 -8.76 1.63 9.15
N ARG A 142 -10.00 1.90 8.71
CA ARG A 142 -10.33 2.98 7.78
C ARG A 142 -11.43 3.84 8.37
N GLN A 143 -11.14 5.08 8.71
CA GLN A 143 -12.12 5.96 9.33
C GLN A 143 -11.94 7.42 8.91
N SER A 144 -13.05 8.12 8.70
CA SER A 144 -13.06 9.58 8.62
C SER A 144 -13.26 10.18 10.01
N VAL A 145 -12.46 11.17 10.38
CA VAL A 145 -12.50 11.81 11.70
C VAL A 145 -12.35 13.31 11.55
N SER A 146 -13.06 14.08 12.37
CA SER A 146 -12.82 15.52 12.50
C SER A 146 -11.68 15.74 13.51
N LEU A 147 -10.66 16.50 13.14
CA LEU A 147 -9.50 16.81 13.99
C LEU A 147 -9.44 18.33 14.30
N PRO A 148 -10.25 18.82 15.25
CA PRO A 148 -10.18 20.21 15.68
C PRO A 148 -8.80 20.56 16.25
N ALA A 149 -8.38 21.82 16.12
CA ALA A 149 -7.10 22.27 16.65
C ALA A 149 -7.02 22.05 18.18
N GLY A 150 -5.89 21.51 18.64
CA GLY A 150 -5.64 21.22 20.05
C GLY A 150 -6.29 19.96 20.61
N GLN A 151 -7.20 19.31 19.88
CA GLN A 151 -7.91 18.13 20.34
C GLN A 151 -7.19 16.83 20.00
N THR A 152 -7.37 15.83 20.85
CA THR A 152 -6.95 14.46 20.64
C THR A 152 -8.17 13.62 20.28
N VAL A 153 -8.06 12.83 19.21
CA VAL A 153 -9.05 11.82 18.86
C VAL A 153 -8.40 10.44 18.92
N THR A 154 -9.11 9.51 19.55
CA THR A 154 -8.69 8.11 19.68
C THR A 154 -9.61 7.24 18.83
N LEU A 155 -9.01 6.43 17.96
CA LEU A 155 -9.69 5.46 17.11
C LEU A 155 -9.31 4.06 17.58
N ASN A 156 -10.32 3.20 17.75
CA ASN A 156 -10.11 1.79 18.12
C ASN A 156 -10.38 0.93 16.89
N GLY A 157 -9.41 0.10 16.52
CA GLY A 157 -9.51 -0.90 15.47
C GLY A 157 -9.48 -2.32 16.02
N ASP A 158 -9.51 -3.29 15.12
CA ASP A 158 -9.50 -4.70 15.49
C ASP A 158 -8.18 -5.15 16.11
N GLY A 159 -8.22 -6.29 16.82
CA GLY A 159 -7.02 -6.91 17.39
C GLY A 159 -6.29 -6.05 18.44
N GLY A 160 -6.97 -5.06 19.03
CA GLY A 160 -6.39 -4.14 20.01
C GLY A 160 -5.57 -3.00 19.39
N LEU A 161 -5.75 -2.73 18.09
CA LEU A 161 -5.15 -1.56 17.45
C LEU A 161 -5.79 -0.28 17.99
N VAL A 162 -4.97 0.66 18.46
CA VAL A 162 -5.41 1.98 18.93
C VAL A 162 -4.61 3.05 18.20
N VAL A 163 -5.29 4.06 17.67
CA VAL A 163 -4.68 5.18 16.95
C VAL A 163 -5.08 6.48 17.64
N GLU A 164 -4.11 7.22 18.15
CA GLU A 164 -4.32 8.52 18.78
C GLU A 164 -3.78 9.61 17.84
N LEU A 165 -4.62 10.59 17.53
CA LEU A 165 -4.33 11.71 16.64
C LEU A 165 -4.55 13.01 17.40
N ARG A 166 -3.53 13.85 17.52
CA ARG A 166 -3.67 15.18 18.13
C ARG A 166 -3.24 16.26 17.16
N ARG A 167 -4.18 17.10 16.74
CA ARG A 167 -3.84 18.30 15.95
C ARG A 167 -3.23 19.35 16.88
N ARG A 168 -2.09 19.89 16.48
CA ARG A 168 -1.43 20.99 17.19
C ARG A 168 -2.04 22.34 16.83
#